data_AF-G5JCM4-F1
#
_entry.id   AF-G5JCM4-F1
#
_cell.length_a   1.000
_cell.length_b   1.000
_cell.length_c   1.000
_cell.angle_alpha   90.00
_cell.angle_beta   90.00
_cell.angle_gamma   90.00
#
_symmetry.space_group_name_H-M   'P 1'
#
loop_
_entity.id
_entity.type
_entity.pdbx_description
1 polymer ?
#
loop_
_entity_poly.entity_id
_entity_poly.type
_entity_poly.pdbx_seq_one_letter_code
_entity_poly.pdbx_strand_id
1 'polypeptide(L)'
;MAWQAKADLVGMTLSNLIRQAISRTKTWTAADKSLVKEQTRQIVRIGNNLNQIAKWANTYKSTAEAIEIIQALRLVEQSLSQLKKD
;
A
#
# COMPACT_ATOMS: atom_id res chain seq x y z
N MET A 1 -4.88 -14.80 36.79
CA MET A 1 -6.19 -14.58 37.43
C MET A 1 -7.23 -14.04 36.44
N ALA A 2 -7.05 -12.86 35.82
CA ALA A 2 -8.08 -12.23 34.96
C ALA A 2 -8.57 -13.10 33.77
N TRP A 3 -7.69 -13.87 33.12
CA TRP A 3 -8.06 -14.73 32.00
C TRP A 3 -8.84 -15.98 32.41
N GLN A 4 -8.57 -16.53 33.61
CA GLN A 4 -9.32 -17.66 34.14
C GLN A 4 -10.75 -17.23 34.48
N ALA A 5 -10.91 -16.10 35.19
CA ALA A 5 -12.22 -15.55 35.51
C ALA A 5 -13.05 -15.25 34.25
N LYS A 6 -12.40 -14.78 33.18
CA LYS A 6 -13.05 -14.57 31.88
C LYS A 6 -13.45 -15.88 31.19
N ALA A 7 -12.64 -16.93 31.32
CA ALA A 7 -12.95 -18.25 30.78
C ALA A 7 -14.17 -18.85 31.48
N ASP A 8 -14.20 -18.75 32.81
CA ASP A 8 -15.30 -19.22 33.65
C ASP A 8 -16.60 -18.46 33.34
N LEU A 9 -16.54 -17.13 33.18
CA LEU A 9 -17.69 -16.29 32.82
C LEU A 9 -18.31 -16.68 31.46
N VAL A 10 -17.48 -16.98 30.47
CA VAL A 10 -17.92 -17.34 29.12
C VAL A 10 -18.15 -18.86 28.99
N GLY A 11 -18.08 -19.62 30.09
CA GLY A 11 -18.40 -21.05 30.13
C GLY A 11 -17.48 -21.92 29.27
N MET A 12 -16.23 -21.50 29.06
CA MET A 12 -15.26 -22.24 28.24
C MET A 12 -13.97 -22.49 29.01
N THR A 13 -13.23 -23.52 28.63
CA THR A 13 -11.90 -23.77 29.23
C THR A 13 -10.95 -22.63 28.91
N LEU A 14 -10.00 -22.34 29.82
CA LEU A 14 -8.97 -21.33 29.60
C LEU A 14 -8.20 -21.59 28.29
N SER A 15 -7.91 -22.86 27.98
CA SER A 15 -7.26 -23.27 26.73
C SER A 15 -8.08 -22.90 25.49
N ASN A 16 -9.41 -23.08 25.52
CA ASN A 16 -10.28 -22.70 24.41
C ASN A 16 -10.40 -21.17 24.28
N LEU A 17 -10.46 -20.45 25.41
CA LEU A 17 -10.46 -18.99 25.41
C LEU A 17 -9.17 -18.42 24.79
N ILE A 18 -8.01 -18.94 25.20
CA ILE A 18 -6.71 -18.53 24.66
C ILE A 18 -6.62 -18.86 23.17
N ARG A 19 -7.05 -20.05 22.75
CA ARG A 19 -7.06 -20.44 21.33
C ARG A 19 -7.91 -19.50 20.49
N GLN A 20 -9.11 -19.16 20.95
CA GLN A 20 -9.96 -18.20 20.24
C GLN A 20 -9.37 -16.79 20.21
N ALA A 21 -8.77 -16.32 21.31
CA ALA A 21 -8.12 -15.02 21.36
C ALA A 21 -6.94 -14.92 20.38
N ILE A 22 -6.11 -15.97 20.31
CA ILE A 22 -4.99 -16.07 19.37
C ILE A 22 -5.52 -16.15 17.93
N SER A 23 -6.51 -16.99 17.65
CA SER A 23 -7.08 -17.14 16.30
C SER A 23 -7.80 -15.87 15.79
N ARG A 24 -8.34 -15.04 16.67
CA ARG A 24 -8.95 -13.73 16.30
C ARG A 24 -7.92 -12.65 16.01
N THR A 25 -6.66 -12.85 16.38
CA THR A 25 -5.60 -11.90 16.10
C THR A 25 -5.11 -12.14 14.68
N LYS A 26 -5.44 -11.23 13.73
CA LYS A 26 -4.86 -11.25 12.38
C LYS A 26 -3.36 -11.05 12.50
N THR A 27 -2.59 -12.12 12.37
CA THR A 27 -1.14 -12.03 12.21
C THR A 27 -0.86 -11.53 10.80
N TRP A 28 -0.27 -10.35 10.66
CA TRP A 28 0.15 -9.81 9.36
C TRP A 28 1.03 -10.85 8.68
N THR A 29 0.54 -11.48 7.62
CA THR A 29 1.19 -12.65 7.05
C THR A 29 2.41 -12.23 6.23
N ALA A 30 3.37 -13.14 6.03
CA ALA A 30 4.54 -12.85 5.18
C ALA A 30 4.14 -12.51 3.74
N ALA A 31 3.01 -13.05 3.26
CA ALA A 31 2.43 -12.72 1.95
C ALA A 31 2.01 -11.24 1.87
N ASP A 32 1.34 -10.72 2.91
CA ASP A 32 0.93 -9.31 3.00
C ASP A 32 2.15 -8.38 2.97
N LYS A 33 3.27 -8.77 3.61
CA LYS A 33 4.53 -7.99 3.57
C LYS A 33 5.16 -7.99 2.18
N SER A 34 5.16 -9.13 1.49
CA SER A 34 5.72 -9.24 0.15
C SER A 34 4.95 -8.39 -0.85
N LEU A 35 3.61 -8.42 -0.76
CA LEU A 35 2.73 -7.62 -1.60
C LEU A 35 2.97 -6.11 -1.42
N VAL A 36 2.98 -5.63 -0.17
CA VAL A 36 3.22 -4.21 0.14
C VAL A 36 4.62 -3.78 -0.32
N LYS A 37 5.63 -4.65 -0.17
CA LYS A 37 6.99 -4.39 -0.64
C LYS A 37 7.04 -4.28 -2.16
N GLU A 38 6.33 -5.13 -2.88
CA GLU A 38 6.25 -5.07 -4.34
C GLU A 38 5.53 -3.80 -4.81
N GLN A 39 4.38 -3.47 -4.20
CA GLN A 39 3.68 -2.20 -4.47
C GLN A 39 4.60 -0.99 -4.26
N THR A 40 5.33 -0.96 -3.14
CA THR A 40 6.30 0.10 -2.85
C THR A 40 7.39 0.19 -3.91
N ARG A 41 7.94 -0.95 -4.35
CA ARG A 41 8.94 -0.98 -5.44
C ARG A 41 8.38 -0.41 -6.73
N GLN A 42 7.16 -0.77 -7.10
CA GLN A 42 6.54 -0.28 -8.33
C GLN A 42 6.30 1.24 -8.28
N ILE A 43 5.84 1.76 -7.14
CA ILE A 43 5.69 3.22 -6.93
C ILE A 43 7.03 3.94 -7.11
N VAL A 44 8.12 3.40 -6.54
CA VAL A 44 9.47 3.97 -6.70
C VAL A 44 9.90 3.98 -8.17
N ARG A 45 9.65 2.88 -8.91
CA ARG A 45 9.99 2.80 -10.34
C ARG A 45 9.20 3.82 -11.17
N ILE A 46 7.91 3.98 -10.88
CA ILE A 46 7.06 5.00 -11.52
C ILE A 46 7.62 6.39 -11.23
N GLY A 47 7.90 6.71 -9.96
CA GLY A 47 8.48 8.00 -9.57
C GLY A 47 9.81 8.30 -10.28
N ASN A 48 10.68 7.31 -10.41
CA ASN A 48 11.95 7.45 -11.13
C ASN A 48 11.75 7.76 -12.62
N ASN A 49 10.79 7.10 -13.27
CA ASN A 49 10.47 7.36 -14.68
C ASN A 49 9.90 8.76 -14.87
N LEU A 50 8.97 9.19 -14.01
CA LEU A 50 8.41 10.55 -14.04
C LEU A 50 9.51 11.61 -13.87
N ASN A 51 10.45 11.38 -12.95
CA ASN A 51 11.57 12.30 -12.72
C ASN A 51 12.51 12.39 -13.94
N GLN A 52 12.73 11.28 -14.65
CA GLN A 52 13.51 11.27 -15.88
C GLN A 52 12.82 12.06 -17.00
N ILE A 53 11.51 11.87 -17.18
CA ILE A 53 10.72 12.62 -18.16
C ILE A 53 10.76 14.11 -17.84
N ALA A 54 10.58 14.50 -16.58
CA ALA A 54 10.66 15.90 -16.16
C ALA A 54 12.04 16.51 -16.44
N LYS A 55 13.13 15.78 -16.13
CA LYS A 55 14.49 16.23 -16.46
C LYS A 55 14.72 16.37 -17.96
N TRP A 56 14.26 15.41 -18.75
CA TRP A 56 14.36 15.46 -20.22
C TRP A 56 13.62 16.68 -20.77
N ALA A 57 12.36 16.88 -20.38
CA ALA A 57 11.57 18.03 -20.82
C ALA A 57 12.19 19.37 -20.41
N ASN A 58 12.76 19.45 -19.20
CA ASN A 58 13.46 20.65 -18.74
C ASN A 58 14.78 20.90 -19.48
N THR A 59 15.42 19.86 -20.02
CA THR A 59 16.68 19.93 -20.76
C THR A 59 16.44 20.34 -22.21
N TYR A 60 15.41 19.80 -22.85
CA TYR A 60 15.06 20.03 -24.24
C TYR A 60 13.83 20.93 -24.35
N LYS A 61 13.99 22.21 -24.01
CA LYS A 61 12.92 23.24 -23.86
C LYS A 61 12.26 23.68 -25.18
N SER A 62 12.08 22.80 -26.16
CA SER A 62 11.18 23.11 -27.27
C SER A 62 9.77 23.27 -26.68
N THR A 63 9.20 24.46 -26.78
CA THR A 63 8.01 24.85 -26.00
C THR A 63 6.78 24.00 -26.34
N ALA A 64 6.70 23.49 -27.56
CA ALA A 64 5.63 22.62 -28.02
C ALA A 64 5.71 21.20 -27.43
N GLU A 65 6.88 20.54 -27.45
CA GLU A 65 7.04 19.18 -26.91
C GLU A 65 6.89 19.15 -25.37
N ALA A 66 7.32 20.21 -24.68
CA ALA A 66 7.16 20.29 -23.23
C ALA A 66 5.69 20.28 -22.78
N ILE A 67 4.78 20.91 -23.56
CA ILE A 67 3.34 20.96 -23.25
C ILE A 67 2.71 19.56 -23.36
N GLU A 68 3.03 18.82 -24.43
CA GLU A 68 2.52 17.47 -24.66
C GLU A 68 2.95 16.50 -23.55
N ILE A 69 4.20 16.61 -23.12
CA ILE A 69 4.73 15.81 -22.01
C ILE A 69 4.03 16.16 -20.70
N ILE A 70 3.84 17.44 -20.39
CA ILE A 70 3.14 17.87 -19.18
C ILE A 70 1.70 17.35 -19.18
N GLN A 71 1.00 17.38 -20.32
CA GLN A 71 -0.34 16.81 -20.45
C GLN A 71 -0.36 15.30 -20.20
N ALA A 72 0.56 14.56 -20.81
CA ALA A 72 0.67 13.12 -20.60
C ALA A 72 0.94 12.76 -19.12
N LEU A 73 1.85 13.49 -18.47
CA LEU A 73 2.14 13.31 -17.04
C LEU A 73 0.91 13.59 -16.17
N ARG A 74 0.12 14.61 -16.49
CA ARG A 74 -1.10 14.95 -15.76
C ARG A 74 -2.18 13.87 -15.91
N LEU A 75 -2.30 13.25 -17.08
CA LEU A 75 -3.21 12.11 -17.31
C LEU A 75 -2.79 10.88 -16.48
N VAL A 76 -1.49 10.61 -16.38
CA VAL A 76 -0.95 9.55 -15.52
C VAL A 76 -1.27 9.82 -14.05
N GLU A 77 -1.04 11.04 -13.57
CA GLU A 77 -1.37 11.46 -12.19
C GLU A 77 -2.86 11.26 -11.88
N GLN A 78 -3.75 11.67 -12.78
CA GLN A 78 -5.19 11.50 -12.62
C GLN A 78 -5.59 10.03 -12.55
N SER A 79 -5.05 9.19 -13.44
CA SER A 79 -5.30 7.75 -13.45
C SER A 79 -4.85 7.08 -12.16
N LEU A 80 -3.65 7.43 -11.67
CA LEU A 80 -3.13 6.94 -10.38
C LEU A 80 -3.99 7.41 -9.19
N SER A 81 -4.49 8.64 -9.25
CA SER A 81 -5.35 9.19 -8.20
C SER A 81 -6.72 8.52 -8.14
N GLN A 82 -7.25 8.07 -9.28
CA GLN A 82 -8.49 7.29 -9.36
C GLN A 82 -8.28 5.89 -8.75
N LEU A 83 -7.19 5.21 -9.11
CA LEU A 83 -6.85 3.89 -8.54
C LEU A 83 -6.66 3.88 -7.02
N LYS A 84 -6.35 5.03 -6.41
CA LYS A 84 -6.19 5.15 -4.95
C LYS A 84 -7.53 5.30 -4.21
N LYS A 85 -8.61 5.66 -4.90
CA LYS A 85 -9.93 5.89 -4.30
C LYS A 85 -10.78 4.62 -4.18
N ASP A 86 -10.44 3.58 -4.95
CA ASP A 86 -11.02 2.24 -4.88
C ASP A 86 -10.23 1.34 -3.90
#